data_AF-A0A652NI22-F1
#
_entry.id   AF-A0A652NI22-F1
#
_cell.length_a   1.000
_cell.length_b   1.000
_cell.length_c   1.000
_cell.angle_alpha   90.00
_cell.angle_beta   90.00
_cell.angle_gamma   90.00
#
_symmetry.space_group_name_H-M   'P 1'
#
loop_
_entity.id
_entity.type
_entity.pdbx_description
1 polymer ?
#
loop_
_entity_poly.entity_id
_entity_poly.type
_entity_poly.pdbx_seq_one_letter_code
_entity_poly.pdbx_strand_id
1 'polypeptide(L)'
;DTLPLTPNGKIDRNALPTPNPTTTTTYTAPETATQEKIAALWCEVLDLDRVGIEDNFFALGGHSLLATQVHSRLRAAFDVDLPLSRLFELPTIAALATEVEARTDAARPAPTAIKRIQRTAYRRRASELPDQ
;
A
#
# COMPACT_ATOMS: atom_id res chain seq x y z
N ASP A 1 36.36 -13.68 0.87
CA ASP A 1 35.60 -12.45 0.62
C ASP A 1 34.45 -12.43 1.61
N THR A 2 34.70 -11.82 2.75
CA THR A 2 33.92 -12.05 3.99
C THR A 2 33.78 -10.71 4.68
N LEU A 3 32.56 -10.18 4.69
CA LEU A 3 32.21 -8.95 5.37
C LEU A 3 32.33 -9.16 6.89
N PRO A 4 33.13 -8.38 7.62
CA PRO A 4 33.22 -8.49 9.06
C PRO A 4 32.05 -7.75 9.72
N LEU A 5 31.29 -8.47 10.55
CA LEU A 5 30.29 -7.91 11.46
C LEU A 5 30.99 -7.16 12.60
N THR A 6 30.50 -5.97 12.97
CA THR A 6 30.95 -5.27 14.19
C THR A 6 30.06 -5.63 15.38
N PRO A 7 30.59 -5.74 16.63
CA PRO A 7 29.86 -6.33 17.75
C PRO A 7 28.89 -5.37 18.47
N ASN A 8 28.69 -4.15 17.98
CA ASN A 8 27.85 -3.15 18.63
C ASN A 8 26.97 -2.47 17.57
N GLY A 9 25.71 -2.91 17.47
CA GLY A 9 24.70 -2.51 16.49
C GLY A 9 24.45 -1.00 16.41
N LYS A 10 25.31 -0.27 15.70
CA LYS A 10 25.09 1.08 15.23
C LYS A 10 25.34 1.12 13.73
N ILE A 11 24.33 1.60 13.01
CA ILE A 11 24.39 1.86 11.57
C ILE A 11 25.39 2.98 11.31
N ASP A 12 26.33 2.70 10.42
CA ASP A 12 27.41 3.60 10.01
C ASP A 12 26.85 4.76 9.17
N ARG A 13 26.71 5.94 9.78
CA ARG A 13 26.14 7.14 9.14
C ARG A 13 27.10 7.84 8.16
N ASN A 14 28.30 7.30 7.94
CA ASN A 14 29.32 7.88 7.06
C ASN A 14 29.39 7.25 5.65
N ALA A 15 28.51 6.30 5.32
CA ALA A 15 28.42 5.69 4.00
C ALA A 15 27.17 6.12 3.21
N LEU A 16 26.49 7.19 3.63
CA LEU A 16 25.30 7.67 2.94
C LEU A 16 25.71 8.55 1.76
N PRO A 17 25.42 8.16 0.51
CA PRO A 17 25.55 9.07 -0.63
C PRO A 17 24.68 10.29 -0.36
N THR A 18 25.24 11.48 -0.54
CA THR A 18 24.57 12.77 -0.34
C THR A 18 23.28 12.77 -1.15
N PRO A 19 22.08 12.81 -0.53
CA PRO A 19 20.84 12.85 -1.28
C PRO A 19 20.81 14.18 -2.04
N ASN A 20 20.92 14.11 -3.36
CA ASN A 20 20.72 15.27 -4.22
C ASN A 20 19.20 15.57 -4.21
N PRO A 21 18.74 16.72 -3.69
CA PRO A 21 17.32 17.07 -3.68
C PRO A 21 16.89 17.57 -5.07
N THR A 22 17.13 16.77 -6.11
CA THR A 22 16.55 16.96 -7.45
C THR A 22 15.58 15.83 -7.71
N THR A 23 14.52 15.74 -6.90
CA THR A 23 13.40 14.84 -7.19
C THR A 23 12.24 15.68 -7.70
N THR A 24 12.32 16.08 -8.96
CA THR A 24 11.11 16.24 -9.78
C THR A 24 10.57 14.83 -10.03
N THR A 25 10.08 14.15 -8.98
CA THR A 25 9.33 12.91 -9.15
C THR A 25 8.02 13.33 -9.80
N THR A 26 7.77 12.82 -11.00
CA THR A 26 6.49 13.01 -11.67
C THR A 26 5.41 12.48 -10.77
N TYR A 27 4.41 13.31 -10.48
CA TYR A 27 3.28 12.89 -9.66
C TYR A 27 2.61 11.64 -10.28
N THR A 28 2.49 10.57 -9.47
CA THR A 28 1.76 9.35 -9.82
C THR A 28 0.54 9.21 -8.92
N ALA A 29 -0.64 9.10 -9.51
CA ALA A 29 -1.89 8.99 -8.76
C ALA A 29 -2.03 7.62 -8.07
N PRO A 30 -2.71 7.56 -6.91
CA PRO A 30 -3.19 6.30 -6.35
C PRO A 30 -4.11 5.55 -7.33
N GLU A 31 -3.90 4.24 -7.43
CA GLU A 31 -4.65 3.32 -8.29
C GLU A 31 -5.55 2.38 -7.46
N THR A 32 -5.25 2.17 -6.17
CA THR A 32 -6.03 1.30 -5.27
C THR A 32 -6.60 2.05 -4.08
N ALA A 33 -7.70 1.55 -3.51
CA ALA A 33 -8.30 2.12 -2.30
C ALA A 33 -7.34 2.11 -1.09
N THR A 34 -6.43 1.13 -1.03
CA THR A 34 -5.35 1.09 -0.03
C THR A 34 -4.42 2.27 -0.24
N GLN A 35 -3.93 2.47 -1.46
CA GLN A 35 -3.03 3.58 -1.80
C GLN A 35 -3.68 4.94 -1.52
N GLU A 36 -4.95 5.13 -1.89
CA GLU A 36 -5.69 6.37 -1.62
C GLU A 36 -5.75 6.68 -0.12
N LYS A 37 -6.07 5.67 0.69
CA LYS A 37 -6.18 5.85 2.15
C LYS A 37 -4.82 6.11 2.78
N ILE A 38 -3.75 5.45 2.33
CA ILE A 38 -2.38 5.73 2.79
C ILE A 38 -1.95 7.15 2.38
N ALA A 39 -2.24 7.56 1.14
CA ALA A 39 -1.94 8.90 0.65
C ALA A 39 -2.62 9.99 1.49
N ALA A 40 -3.90 9.81 1.82
CA ALA A 40 -4.63 10.73 2.70
C ALA A 40 -3.96 10.85 4.08
N LEU A 41 -3.58 9.72 4.69
CA LEU A 41 -2.87 9.72 5.98
C LEU A 41 -1.53 10.47 5.90
N TRP A 42 -0.82 10.35 4.78
CA TRP A 42 0.45 11.05 4.58
C TRP A 42 0.23 12.55 4.40
N CYS A 43 -0.73 12.96 3.57
CA CYS A 43 -1.11 14.36 3.42
C CYS A 43 -1.44 15.01 4.77
N GLU A 44 -2.25 14.34 5.61
CA GLU A 44 -2.62 14.84 6.93
C GLU A 44 -1.43 14.96 7.90
N VAL A 45 -0.46 14.05 7.83
CA VAL A 45 0.67 14.03 8.78
C VAL A 45 1.81 14.93 8.31
N LEU A 46 2.04 15.03 7.00
CA LEU A 46 3.07 15.85 6.40
C LEU A 46 2.61 17.29 6.13
N ASP A 47 1.32 17.58 6.31
CA ASP A 47 0.68 18.87 5.98
C ASP A 47 0.89 19.24 4.50
N LEU A 48 0.56 18.29 3.61
CA LEU A 48 0.70 18.43 2.16
C LEU A 48 -0.66 18.30 1.48
N ASP A 49 -0.90 19.12 0.46
CA ASP A 49 -2.13 19.04 -0.36
C ASP A 49 -2.23 17.70 -1.11
N ARG A 50 -1.09 17.18 -1.56
CA ARG A 50 -1.03 16.00 -2.43
C ARG A 50 0.30 15.26 -2.29
N VAL A 51 0.23 13.94 -2.34
CA VAL A 51 1.38 13.04 -2.40
C VAL A 51 1.16 12.00 -3.50
N GLY A 52 2.19 11.75 -4.32
CA GLY A 52 2.22 10.70 -5.33
C GLY A 52 2.64 9.36 -4.74
N ILE A 53 2.21 8.25 -5.38
CA ILE A 53 2.44 6.93 -4.79
C ILE A 53 3.92 6.48 -4.73
N GLU A 54 4.74 7.07 -5.60
CA GLU A 54 6.19 6.84 -5.67
C GLU A 54 6.99 7.89 -4.88
N ASP A 55 6.33 8.87 -4.26
CA ASP A 55 7.03 9.86 -3.46
C ASP A 55 7.58 9.23 -2.18
N ASN A 56 8.84 9.55 -1.90
CA ASN A 56 9.51 9.03 -0.72
C ASN A 56 9.13 9.84 0.52
N PHE A 57 8.61 9.17 1.56
CA PHE A 57 8.18 9.79 2.82
C PHE A 57 9.22 10.74 3.41
N PHE A 58 10.49 10.32 3.44
CA PHE A 58 11.58 11.09 4.03
C PHE A 58 12.05 12.23 3.13
N ALA A 59 11.92 12.07 1.80
CA ALA A 59 12.18 13.15 0.85
C ALA A 59 11.12 14.27 0.94
N LEU A 60 9.89 13.93 1.32
CA LEU A 60 8.78 14.86 1.57
C LEU A 60 8.88 15.59 2.93
N GLY A 61 9.97 15.41 3.69
CA GLY A 61 10.14 16.00 5.02
C GLY A 61 9.65 15.12 6.18
N GLY A 62 9.25 13.88 5.90
CA GLY A 62 8.94 12.88 6.92
C GLY A 62 10.14 12.58 7.82
N HIS A 63 9.88 12.40 9.12
CA HIS A 63 10.89 12.03 10.11
C HIS A 63 10.33 11.05 11.13
N SER A 64 11.15 10.56 12.07
CA SER A 64 10.79 9.45 12.97
C SER A 64 9.49 9.64 13.74
N LEU A 65 9.21 10.85 14.25
CA LEU A 65 7.96 11.14 14.95
C LEU A 65 6.76 11.07 14.01
N LEU A 66 6.85 11.65 12.81
CA LEU A 66 5.79 11.58 11.80
C LEU A 66 5.60 10.13 11.31
N ALA A 67 6.69 9.38 11.14
CA ALA A 67 6.65 7.96 10.80
C ALA A 67 5.91 7.15 11.88
N THR A 68 6.16 7.41 13.16
CA THR A 68 5.42 6.78 14.26
C THR A 68 3.93 7.16 14.25
N GLN A 69 3.59 8.42 13.94
CA GLN A 69 2.20 8.84 13.81
C GLN A 69 1.49 8.14 12.64
N VAL A 70 2.09 8.16 11.45
CA VAL A 70 1.59 7.43 10.27
C VAL A 70 1.44 5.96 10.59
N HIS A 71 2.45 5.33 11.19
CA HIS A 71 2.42 3.93 11.58
C HIS A 71 1.26 3.58 12.52
N SER A 72 1.05 4.39 13.56
CA SER A 72 -0.09 4.20 14.48
C SER A 72 -1.42 4.33 13.75
N ARG A 73 -1.56 5.31 12.84
CA ARG A 73 -2.80 5.50 12.06
C ARG A 73 -3.02 4.37 11.06
N LEU A 74 -1.97 3.87 10.41
CA LEU A 74 -2.04 2.72 9.49
C LEU A 74 -2.56 1.47 10.20
N ARG A 75 -1.99 1.13 11.35
CA ARG A 75 -2.43 -0.05 12.13
C ARG A 75 -3.91 0.07 12.51
N ALA A 76 -4.34 1.24 12.97
CA ALA A 76 -5.74 1.49 13.31
C ALA A 76 -6.67 1.48 12.08
N ALA A 77 -6.21 1.99 10.94
CA ALA A 77 -7.01 2.15 9.73
C ALA A 77 -7.22 0.84 8.95
N PHE A 78 -6.28 -0.09 9.04
CA PHE A 78 -6.28 -1.34 8.27
C PHE A 78 -6.34 -2.60 9.13
N ASP A 79 -6.31 -2.47 10.46
CA ASP A 79 -6.30 -3.58 11.41
C ASP A 79 -5.16 -4.58 11.15
N VAL A 80 -3.99 -4.04 10.78
CA VAL A 80 -2.79 -4.83 10.47
C VAL A 80 -1.71 -4.65 11.53
N ASP A 81 -1.03 -5.75 11.87
CA ASP A 81 0.18 -5.69 12.68
C ASP A 81 1.41 -5.45 11.79
N LEU A 82 1.58 -4.22 11.32
CA LEU A 82 2.73 -3.83 10.50
C LEU A 82 3.89 -3.38 11.42
N PRO A 83 5.12 -3.91 11.31
CA PRO A 83 6.28 -3.37 12.03
C PRO A 83 6.66 -1.97 11.53
N LEU A 84 7.08 -1.07 12.43
CA LEU A 84 7.52 0.28 12.05
C LEU A 84 8.72 0.26 11.09
N SER A 85 9.59 -0.75 11.18
CA SER A 85 10.75 -0.91 10.27
C SER A 85 10.34 -0.96 8.80
N ARG A 86 9.14 -1.49 8.48
CA ARG A 86 8.66 -1.56 7.09
C ARG A 86 8.46 -0.18 6.47
N LEU A 87 8.12 0.85 7.25
CA LEU A 87 8.01 2.23 6.74
C LEU A 87 9.38 2.77 6.31
N PHE A 88 10.45 2.39 7.01
CA PHE A 88 11.82 2.77 6.66
C PHE A 88 12.36 1.98 5.46
N GLU A 89 11.98 0.70 5.34
CA GLU A 89 12.38 -0.17 4.24
C GLU A 89 11.61 0.11 2.95
N LEU A 90 10.34 0.50 3.07
CA LEU A 90 9.42 0.78 1.98
C LEU A 90 8.86 2.20 2.12
N PRO A 91 9.68 3.23 1.87
CA PRO A 91 9.31 4.62 2.15
C PRO A 91 8.40 5.22 1.08
N THR A 92 7.67 4.42 0.29
CA THR A 92 6.72 4.89 -0.72
C THR A 92 5.34 4.29 -0.45
N ILE A 93 4.28 5.00 -0.89
CA ILE A 93 2.90 4.56 -0.70
C ILE A 93 2.64 3.27 -1.48
N ALA A 94 3.15 3.16 -2.71
CA ALA A 94 2.98 1.97 -3.55
C ALA A 94 3.50 0.70 -2.82
N ALA A 95 4.71 0.78 -2.27
CA ALA A 95 5.34 -0.34 -1.60
C ALA A 95 4.67 -0.68 -0.24
N LEU A 96 4.31 0.34 0.55
CA LEU A 96 3.57 0.14 1.80
C LEU A 96 2.18 -0.45 1.57
N ALA A 97 1.48 -0.04 0.51
CA ALA A 97 0.17 -0.57 0.16
C ALA A 97 0.23 -2.08 -0.10
N THR A 98 1.23 -2.55 -0.85
CA THR A 98 1.41 -4.00 -1.11
C THR A 98 1.58 -4.80 0.18
N GLU A 99 2.35 -4.30 1.15
CA GLU A 99 2.51 -4.98 2.45
C GLU A 99 1.24 -4.99 3.29
N VAL A 100 0.50 -3.88 3.28
CA VAL A 100 -0.77 -3.76 4.00
C VAL A 100 -1.80 -4.73 3.39
N GLU A 101 -1.88 -4.80 2.06
CA GLU A 101 -2.77 -5.71 1.33
C GLU A 101 -2.41 -7.17 1.63
N ALA A 102 -1.13 -7.55 1.53
CA ALA A 102 -0.68 -8.92 1.83
C ALA A 102 -1.04 -9.37 3.25
N ARG A 103 -0.98 -8.46 4.23
CA ARG A 103 -1.35 -8.74 5.63
C ARG A 103 -2.86 -8.78 5.84
N THR A 104 -3.59 -7.94 5.12
CA THR A 104 -5.07 -7.91 5.19
C THR A 104 -5.67 -9.18 4.58
N ASP A 105 -5.11 -9.67 3.47
CA ASP A 105 -5.55 -10.93 2.87
C ASP A 105 -5.16 -12.14 3.71
N ALA A 106 -4.00 -12.13 4.39
CA ALA A 106 -3.62 -13.19 5.33
C ALA A 106 -4.55 -13.27 6.55
N ALA A 107 -5.14 -12.14 6.97
CA ALA A 107 -6.10 -12.06 8.07
C ALA A 107 -7.53 -12.42 7.66
N ARG A 108 -7.83 -12.50 6.35
CA ARG A 108 -9.16 -12.82 5.85
C ARG A 108 -9.26 -14.34 5.58
N PRO A 109 -10.11 -15.12 6.29
CA PRO A 109 -10.47 -16.44 5.81
C PRO A 109 -11.07 -16.27 4.41
N ALA A 110 -10.54 -17.02 3.44
CA ALA A 110 -10.80 -16.86 2.02
C ALA A 110 -12.29 -16.55 1.75
N PRO A 111 -12.61 -15.47 1.02
CA PRO A 111 -14.00 -15.23 0.65
C PRO A 111 -14.43 -16.38 -0.24
N THR A 112 -15.37 -17.20 0.24
CA THR A 112 -16.04 -18.21 -0.56
C THR A 112 -16.55 -17.50 -1.80
N ALA A 113 -15.98 -17.83 -2.96
CA ALA A 113 -16.34 -17.21 -4.22
C ALA A 113 -17.85 -17.36 -4.42
N ILE A 114 -18.60 -16.28 -4.20
CA ILE A 114 -20.00 -16.22 -4.57
C ILE A 114 -19.97 -16.19 -6.09
N LYS A 115 -20.09 -17.38 -6.69
CA LYS A 115 -20.31 -17.56 -8.11
C LYS A 115 -21.53 -16.73 -8.46
N ARG A 116 -21.31 -15.58 -9.11
CA ARG A 116 -22.35 -14.70 -9.63
C ARG A 116 -23.28 -15.57 -10.46
N ILE A 117 -24.44 -15.90 -9.90
CA ILE A 117 -25.45 -16.70 -10.58
C ILE A 117 -25.94 -15.81 -11.72
N GLN A 118 -25.51 -16.11 -12.93
CA GLN A 118 -26.09 -15.52 -14.13
C GLN A 118 -27.55 -15.95 -14.13
N ARG A 119 -28.46 -14.99 -13.91
CA ARG A 119 -29.88 -15.23 -13.81
C ARG A 119 -30.39 -15.67 -15.18
N THR A 120 -30.62 -16.97 -15.28
CA THR A 120 -31.48 -17.70 -16.22
C THR A 120 -32.40 -16.82 -17.07
N ALA A 121 -32.15 -16.79 -18.39
CA ALA A 121 -33.18 -16.52 -19.37
C ALA A 121 -33.81 -17.85 -19.79
N TYR A 122 -34.82 -18.29 -19.04
CA TYR A 122 -35.76 -19.30 -19.52
C TYR A 122 -36.64 -18.65 -20.59
N ARG A 123 -36.22 -18.68 -21.87
CA ARG A 123 -37.12 -18.39 -22.98
C ARG A 123 -37.76 -19.71 -23.41
N ARG A 124 -38.92 -19.93 -22.81
CA ARG A 124 -39.89 -21.01 -23.00
C ARG A 124 -39.98 -21.46 -24.47
N ARG A 125 -39.73 -22.74 -24.71
CA ARG A 125 -40.09 -23.48 -25.92
C ARG A 125 -41.55 -23.91 -25.78
N ALA A 126 -42.42 -23.34 -26.60
CA ALA A 126 -43.79 -23.78 -26.84
C ALA A 126 -44.17 -23.19 -28.21
N SER A 127 -44.61 -23.89 -29.24
CA SER A 127 -44.79 -25.31 -29.52
C SER A 127 -44.85 -25.42 -31.05
N GLU A 128 -44.27 -26.47 -31.61
CA GLU A 128 -44.69 -27.09 -32.89
C GLU A 128 -46.23 -27.34 -32.87
N LEU A 129 -47.05 -27.02 -33.88
CA LEU A 129 -47.32 -27.66 -35.21
C LEU A 129 -48.70 -27.14 -35.72
N PRO A 130 -49.29 -27.55 -36.89
CA PRO A 130 -48.84 -27.63 -38.29
C PRO A 130 -49.84 -26.94 -39.29
N ASP A 131 -49.59 -27.12 -40.60
CA ASP A 131 -50.40 -26.83 -41.82
C ASP A 131 -51.92 -26.56 -41.69
N GLN A 132 -52.34 -25.42 -42.24
CA GLN A 132 -53.47 -25.26 -43.16
C GLN A 132 -53.13 -24.17 -44.20
#